data_AF-A0A7T3AAG6-F1
#
_entry.id   AF-A0A7T3AAG6-F1
#
_cell.length_a   1.000
_cell.length_b   1.000
_cell.length_c   1.000
_cell.angle_alpha   90.00
_cell.angle_beta   90.00
_cell.angle_gamma   90.00
#
_symmetry.space_group_name_H-M   'P 1'
#
loop_
_entity.id
_entity.type
_entity.pdbx_description
1 polymer ?
#
loop_
_entity_poly.entity_id
_entity_poly.type
_entity_poly.pdbx_seq_one_letter_code
_entity_poly.pdbx_strand_id
1 'polypeptide(L)'
;MAAKPYAIDTFVAQLLAPIADSEEQADTKAYRKQIKSDMERAWNFGMERIRVAEALQVVAWEAFRLSGERYVSDPTPRAVAVNKAFQARLALERKQCLIPAPTAVQMRWKKRNVDARHQTDEIKAAIARDEARFA
;
A
#
# COMPACT_ATOMS: atom_id res chain seq x y z
N MET A 1 9.10 35.83 39.16
CA MET A 1 8.32 35.86 37.89
C MET A 1 7.15 34.90 38.06
N ALA A 2 5.92 35.41 38.21
CA ALA A 2 4.74 34.57 38.39
C ALA A 2 4.37 33.91 37.05
N ALA A 3 4.25 32.58 37.05
CA ALA A 3 3.79 31.82 35.90
C ALA A 3 2.36 32.29 35.55
N LYS A 4 2.16 32.75 34.32
CA LYS A 4 0.82 33.08 33.82
C LYS A 4 0.00 31.79 33.90
N PRO A 5 -1.16 31.77 34.59
CA PRO A 5 -2.03 30.61 34.54
C PRO A 5 -2.43 30.44 33.08
N TYR A 6 -2.07 29.31 32.48
CA TYR A 6 -2.68 28.90 31.22
C TYR A 6 -4.17 28.84 31.52
N ALA A 7 -4.92 29.83 31.03
CA ALA A 7 -6.34 29.94 31.28
C ALA A 7 -6.99 28.71 30.65
N ILE A 8 -7.27 27.72 31.50
CA ILE A 8 -7.94 26.47 31.14
C ILE A 8 -9.22 26.80 30.38
N ASP A 9 -9.89 27.89 30.75
CA ASP A 9 -11.07 28.43 30.08
C ASP A 9 -10.82 28.77 28.61
N THR A 10 -9.64 29.30 28.26
CA THR A 10 -9.28 29.60 26.86
C THR A 10 -8.98 28.32 26.07
N PHE A 11 -8.35 27.33 26.70
CA PHE A 11 -8.09 26.03 26.09
C PHE A 11 -9.39 25.25 25.86
N VAL A 12 -10.28 25.20 26.86
CA VAL A 12 -11.60 24.55 26.77
C VAL A 12 -12.49 25.26 25.74
N ALA A 13 -12.47 26.60 25.69
CA ALA A 13 -13.19 27.36 24.68
C ALA A 13 -12.66 27.12 23.25
N GLN A 14 -11.36 26.89 23.08
CA GLN A 14 -10.78 26.52 21.78
C GLN A 14 -11.10 25.06 21.38
N LEU A 15 -11.25 24.17 22.36
CA LEU A 15 -11.56 22.76 22.13
C LEU A 15 -13.04 22.52 21.81
N LEU A 16 -13.91 23.36 22.39
CA LEU A 16 -15.35 23.38 22.15
C LEU A 16 -15.77 24.39 21.08
N ALA A 17 -14.82 25.16 20.54
CA ALA A 17 -15.08 26.00 19.39
C ALA A 17 -15.60 25.09 18.27
N PRO A 18 -16.70 25.45 17.59
CA PRO A 18 -17.12 24.72 16.41
C PRO A 18 -15.90 24.64 15.51
N ILE A 19 -15.53 23.41 15.13
CA ILE A 19 -14.54 23.19 14.07
C ILE A 19 -15.04 24.07 12.95
N ALA A 20 -14.25 25.08 12.57
CA ALA A 20 -14.66 25.97 11.50
C ALA A 20 -15.14 25.08 10.36
N ASP A 21 -16.31 25.38 9.79
CA ASP A 21 -16.82 24.76 8.57
C ASP A 21 -15.88 25.13 7.39
N SER A 22 -14.58 24.92 7.52
CA SER A 22 -13.67 24.75 6.40
C SER A 22 -13.78 23.30 5.93
N GLU A 23 -15.02 22.87 5.69
CA GLU A 23 -15.29 22.17 4.45
C GLU A 23 -14.72 23.04 3.32
N GLU A 24 -13.98 22.43 2.41
CA GLU A 24 -13.17 23.10 1.38
C GLU A 24 -11.87 23.75 1.90
N GLN A 25 -10.82 22.93 2.07
CA GLN A 25 -9.65 23.25 1.26
C GLN A 25 -10.09 23.15 -0.20
N ALA A 26 -10.68 24.25 -0.70
CA ALA A 26 -10.99 24.47 -2.09
C ALA A 26 -9.76 24.04 -2.88
N ASP A 27 -9.98 23.47 -4.06
CA ASP A 27 -9.02 22.85 -4.96
C ASP A 27 -7.80 23.75 -5.29
N THR A 28 -6.96 23.96 -4.28
CA THR A 28 -5.85 24.89 -4.30
C THR A 28 -4.65 24.13 -4.84
N LYS A 29 -3.74 24.87 -5.46
CA LYS A 29 -2.48 24.30 -5.93
C LYS A 29 -1.70 23.59 -4.81
N ALA A 30 -1.79 24.09 -3.57
CA ALA A 30 -1.17 23.48 -2.39
C ALA A 30 -1.84 22.15 -2.03
N TYR A 31 -3.18 22.11 -1.99
CA TYR A 31 -3.95 20.90 -1.69
C TYR A 31 -3.75 19.81 -2.75
N ARG A 32 -3.81 20.14 -4.05
CA ARG A 32 -3.50 19.19 -5.15
C ARG A 32 -2.09 18.61 -5.02
N LYS A 33 -1.12 19.44 -4.63
CA LYS A 33 0.27 18.99 -4.40
C LYS A 33 0.35 18.03 -3.20
N GLN A 34 -0.40 18.29 -2.14
CA GLN A 34 -0.47 17.41 -0.98
C GLN A 34 -1.11 16.07 -1.33
N ILE A 35 -2.27 16.06 -2.02
CA ILE A 35 -2.89 14.81 -2.49
C ILE A 35 -1.92 13.99 -3.34
N LYS A 36 -1.22 14.62 -4.28
CA LYS A 36 -0.22 13.93 -5.10
C LYS A 36 0.90 13.31 -4.24
N SER A 37 1.40 14.06 -3.26
CA SER A 37 2.42 13.58 -2.33
C SER A 37 1.92 12.40 -1.50
N ASP A 38 0.67 12.44 -1.03
CA ASP A 38 0.08 11.38 -0.22
C ASP A 38 -0.16 10.10 -1.03
N MET A 39 -0.61 10.25 -2.29
CA MET A 39 -0.71 9.14 -3.24
C MET A 39 0.65 8.49 -3.52
N GLU A 40 1.68 9.30 -3.78
CA GLU A 40 3.05 8.80 -4.00
C GLU A 40 3.59 8.08 -2.76
N ARG A 41 3.34 8.61 -1.57
CA ARG A 41 3.76 7.98 -0.30
C ARG A 41 3.07 6.64 -0.09
N ALA A 42 1.75 6.58 -0.25
CA ALA A 42 0.98 5.34 -0.11
C ALA A 42 1.46 4.28 -1.10
N TRP A 43 1.70 4.69 -2.35
CA TRP A 43 2.24 3.82 -3.39
C TRP A 43 3.62 3.26 -3.01
N ASN A 44 4.55 4.12 -2.63
CA ASN A 44 5.93 3.73 -2.32
C ASN A 44 5.99 2.80 -1.11
N PHE A 45 5.19 3.06 -0.08
CA PHE A 45 5.11 2.21 1.10
C PHE A 45 4.59 0.80 0.77
N GLY A 46 3.59 0.68 -0.09
CA GLY A 46 3.11 -0.63 -0.50
C GLY A 46 4.12 -1.38 -1.39
N MET A 47 4.85 -0.68 -2.26
CA MET A 47 5.96 -1.26 -3.03
C MET A 47 7.10 -1.75 -2.14
N GLU A 48 7.44 -1.03 -1.06
CA GLU A 48 8.44 -1.46 -0.09
C GLU A 48 8.06 -2.79 0.56
N ARG A 49 6.78 -2.95 0.96
CA ARG A 49 6.27 -4.21 1.50
C ARG A 49 6.37 -5.37 0.51
N ILE A 50 6.09 -5.11 -0.78
CA ILE A 50 6.24 -6.12 -1.83
C ILE A 50 7.71 -6.57 -1.93
N ARG A 51 8.67 -5.63 -1.94
CA ARG A 51 10.11 -5.95 -1.98
C ARG A 51 10.56 -6.79 -0.79
N VAL A 52 10.05 -6.48 0.40
CA VAL A 52 10.32 -7.30 1.60
C VAL A 52 9.77 -8.71 1.44
N ALA A 53 8.54 -8.86 0.92
CA ALA A 53 7.95 -10.16 0.67
C ALA A 53 8.70 -10.97 -0.41
N GLU A 54 9.18 -10.30 -1.47
CA GLU A 54 10.07 -10.89 -2.48
C GLU A 54 11.36 -11.42 -1.85
N ALA A 55 12.02 -10.64 -1.01
CA ALA A 55 13.22 -11.06 -0.31
C ALA A 55 12.97 -12.27 0.60
N LEU A 56 11.86 -12.28 1.34
CA LEU A 56 11.46 -13.42 2.19
C LEU A 56 11.19 -14.68 1.36
N GLN A 57 10.57 -14.53 0.20
CA GLN A 57 10.34 -15.65 -0.72
C GLN A 57 11.67 -16.22 -1.24
N VAL A 58 12.64 -15.37 -1.60
CA VAL A 58 13.98 -15.80 -2.03
C VAL A 58 14.71 -16.55 -0.91
N VAL A 59 14.69 -16.02 0.32
CA VAL A 59 15.29 -16.67 1.49
C VAL A 59 14.66 -18.03 1.76
N ALA A 60 13.33 -18.14 1.67
CA ALA A 60 12.63 -19.41 1.85
C ALA A 60 13.02 -20.43 0.77
N TRP A 61 13.17 -19.98 -0.49
CA TRP A 61 13.61 -20.83 -1.60
C TRP A 61 15.04 -21.33 -1.42
N GLU A 62 15.96 -20.47 -1.01
CA GLU A 62 17.34 -20.88 -0.73
C GLU A 62 17.41 -21.88 0.43
N ALA A 63 16.64 -21.66 1.50
CA ALA A 63 16.57 -22.59 2.61
C ALA A 63 16.04 -23.98 2.19
N PHE A 64 15.05 -24.02 1.30
CA PHE A 64 14.53 -25.27 0.74
C PHE A 64 15.53 -25.96 -0.20
N ARG A 65 16.25 -25.19 -1.02
CA ARG A 65 17.28 -25.72 -1.93
C ARG A 65 18.43 -26.35 -1.14
N LEU A 66 18.89 -25.69 -0.09
CA LEU A 66 19.99 -26.15 0.76
C LEU A 66 19.61 -27.34 1.64
N SER A 67 18.33 -27.58 1.93
CA SER A 67 17.92 -28.74 2.71
C SER A 67 18.01 -30.07 1.94
N GLY A 68 18.20 -30.04 0.62
CA GLY A 68 18.23 -31.25 -0.22
C GLY A 68 16.87 -31.97 -0.31
N GLU A 69 15.82 -31.33 0.19
CA GLU A 69 14.45 -31.85 0.15
C GLU A 69 13.94 -31.80 -1.28
N ARG A 70 13.23 -32.85 -1.71
CA ARG A 70 12.51 -32.85 -2.99
C ARG A 70 11.08 -32.39 -2.74
N TYR A 71 10.45 -31.79 -3.75
CA TYR A 71 9.01 -31.58 -3.73
C TYR A 71 8.34 -32.96 -3.84
N VAL A 72 7.97 -33.54 -2.70
CA VAL A 72 7.27 -34.83 -2.60
C VAL A 72 5.78 -34.58 -2.36
N SER A 73 4.95 -35.60 -2.55
CA SER A 73 3.49 -35.55 -2.38
C SER A 73 3.04 -35.01 -1.01
N ASP A 74 3.82 -35.21 0.05
CA ASP A 74 3.66 -34.53 1.33
C ASP A 74 4.60 -33.32 1.41
N PRO A 75 4.08 -32.08 1.48
CA PRO A 75 4.91 -30.90 1.50
C PRO A 75 5.65 -30.78 2.84
N THR A 76 6.97 -30.73 2.77
CA THR A 76 7.81 -30.49 3.95
C THR A 76 7.52 -29.12 4.57
N PRO A 77 7.83 -28.90 5.86
CA PRO A 77 7.65 -27.58 6.48
C PRO A 77 8.33 -26.44 5.71
N ARG A 78 9.47 -26.72 5.05
CA ARG A 78 10.19 -25.74 4.22
C ARG A 78 9.47 -25.47 2.90
N ALA A 79 8.95 -26.51 2.22
CA ALA A 79 8.11 -26.32 1.03
C ALA A 79 6.84 -25.51 1.34
N VAL A 80 6.21 -25.77 2.50
CA VAL A 80 5.08 -24.97 3.00
C VAL A 80 5.48 -23.52 3.23
N ALA A 81 6.65 -23.27 3.83
CA ALA A 81 7.16 -21.92 4.06
C ALA A 81 7.39 -21.14 2.76
N VAL A 82 7.94 -21.79 1.72
CA VAL A 82 8.10 -21.20 0.37
C VAL A 82 6.76 -20.79 -0.20
N ASN A 83 5.77 -21.70 -0.20
CA ASN A 83 4.44 -21.39 -0.72
C ASN A 83 3.78 -20.27 0.09
N LYS A 84 3.91 -20.27 1.42
CA LYS A 84 3.37 -19.21 2.28
C LYS A 84 3.97 -17.85 1.96
N ALA A 85 5.28 -17.77 1.73
CA ALA A 85 5.95 -16.53 1.34
C ALA A 85 5.49 -16.06 -0.05
N PHE A 86 5.33 -16.98 -1.01
CA PHE A 86 4.80 -16.68 -2.34
C PHE A 86 3.36 -16.15 -2.28
N GLN A 87 2.47 -16.79 -1.53
CA GLN A 87 1.09 -16.33 -1.36
C GLN A 87 1.01 -14.97 -0.66
N ALA A 88 1.88 -14.71 0.32
CA ALA A 88 1.98 -13.41 0.98
C ALA A 88 2.38 -12.30 -0.01
N ARG A 89 3.34 -12.57 -0.91
CA ARG A 89 3.72 -11.66 -1.99
C ARG A 89 2.55 -11.37 -2.93
N LEU A 90 1.87 -12.40 -3.43
CA LEU A 90 0.70 -12.24 -4.31
C LEU A 90 -0.41 -11.41 -3.65
N ALA A 91 -0.66 -11.61 -2.35
CA ALA A 91 -1.66 -10.84 -1.62
C ALA A 91 -1.28 -9.35 -1.53
N LEU A 92 0.01 -9.03 -1.36
CA LEU A 92 0.49 -7.65 -1.35
C LEU A 92 0.43 -7.00 -2.73
N GLU A 93 0.79 -7.72 -3.79
CA GLU A 93 0.65 -7.25 -5.17
C GLU A 93 -0.81 -6.90 -5.51
N ARG A 94 -1.76 -7.77 -5.12
CA ARG A 94 -3.20 -7.51 -5.29
C ARG A 94 -3.65 -6.25 -4.55
N LYS A 95 -3.23 -6.07 -3.29
CA LYS A 95 -3.54 -4.86 -2.51
C LYS A 95 -2.93 -3.61 -3.14
N GLN A 96 -1.70 -3.70 -3.65
CA GLN A 96 -1.03 -2.58 -4.32
C GLN A 96 -1.80 -2.13 -5.56
N CYS A 97 -2.42 -3.04 -6.29
CA CYS A 97 -3.22 -2.69 -7.46
C CYS A 97 -4.51 -1.92 -7.14
N LEU A 98 -4.97 -1.94 -5.89
CA LEU A 98 -6.07 -1.12 -5.42
C LEU A 98 -5.64 0.32 -5.10
N ILE A 99 -4.36 0.55 -4.80
CA ILE A 99 -3.82 1.90 -4.53
C ILE A 99 -3.68 2.64 -5.86
N PRO A 100 -4.25 3.85 -6.04
CA PRO A 100 -4.15 4.59 -7.29
C PRO A 100 -2.70 4.78 -7.77
N ALA A 101 -2.43 4.49 -9.05
CA ALA A 101 -1.09 4.64 -9.62
C ALA A 101 -0.70 6.14 -9.76
N PRO A 102 0.37 6.63 -9.11
CA PRO A 102 0.75 8.05 -9.21
C PRO A 102 1.23 8.47 -10.60
N THR A 103 1.81 7.54 -11.37
CA THR A 103 2.42 7.79 -12.68
C THR A 103 2.06 6.70 -13.70
N ALA A 104 2.22 7.01 -15.00
CA ALA A 104 2.02 6.05 -16.09
C ALA A 104 2.95 4.83 -15.99
N VAL A 105 4.16 4.99 -15.44
CA VAL A 105 5.10 3.88 -15.19
C VAL A 105 4.50 2.90 -14.18
N GLN A 106 3.95 3.42 -13.09
CA GLN A 106 3.32 2.63 -12.03
C GLN A 106 2.00 2.01 -12.51
N MET A 107 1.29 2.67 -13.43
CA MET A 107 0.13 2.06 -14.08
C MET A 107 0.52 0.86 -14.94
N ARG A 108 1.62 0.96 -15.72
CA ARG A 108 2.17 -0.20 -16.45
C ARG A 108 2.57 -1.33 -15.51
N TRP A 109 3.11 -1.00 -14.33
CA TRP A 109 3.41 -2.02 -13.30
C TRP A 109 2.14 -2.77 -12.88
N LYS A 110 1.02 -2.09 -12.62
CA LYS A 110 -0.25 -2.74 -12.27
C LYS A 110 -0.72 -3.72 -13.35
N LYS A 111 -0.68 -3.28 -14.62
CA LYS A 111 -1.11 -4.10 -15.76
C LYS A 111 -0.26 -5.36 -15.93
N ARG A 112 1.04 -5.29 -15.61
CA ARG A 112 1.97 -6.42 -15.74
C ARG A 112 1.88 -7.42 -14.59
N ASN A 113 1.72 -6.94 -13.36
CA ASN A 113 1.92 -7.78 -12.17
C ASN A 113 0.65 -8.49 -11.68
N VAL A 114 -0.53 -8.13 -12.17
CA VAL A 114 -1.72 -8.95 -11.92
C VAL A 114 -1.99 -9.80 -13.14
N ASP A 115 -1.40 -10.99 -13.14
CA ASP A 115 -1.69 -12.04 -14.12
C ASP A 115 -3.22 -12.28 -14.17
N ALA A 116 -3.79 -12.40 -15.37
CA ALA A 116 -5.24 -12.36 -15.60
C ALA A 116 -6.02 -13.42 -14.80
N ARG A 117 -5.34 -14.50 -14.40
CA ARG A 117 -5.88 -15.61 -13.61
C ARG A 117 -6.16 -15.27 -12.14
N HIS A 118 -5.62 -14.17 -11.62
CA HIS A 118 -5.69 -13.81 -10.20
C HIS A 118 -6.31 -12.43 -9.95
N GLN A 119 -6.94 -11.82 -10.97
CA GLN A 119 -7.62 -10.54 -10.87
C GLN A 119 -9.05 -10.72 -10.35
N THR A 120 -9.33 -10.17 -9.17
CA THR A 120 -10.71 -9.95 -8.71
C THR A 120 -11.35 -8.82 -9.53
N ASP A 121 -12.67 -8.79 -9.60
CA ASP A 121 -13.38 -7.74 -10.35
C ASP A 121 -13.13 -6.33 -9.77
N GLU A 122 -12.88 -6.25 -8.47
CA GLU A 122 -12.46 -5.01 -7.81
C GLU A 122 -11.12 -4.49 -8.35
N ILE A 123 -10.12 -5.37 -8.54
CA ILE A 123 -8.82 -5.00 -9.09
C ILE A 123 -8.96 -4.56 -10.55
N LYS A 124 -9.79 -5.26 -11.34
CA LYS A 124 -10.08 -4.87 -12.73
C LYS A 124 -10.70 -3.48 -12.79
N ALA A 125 -11.67 -3.21 -11.94
CA ALA A 125 -12.32 -1.90 -11.85
C ALA A 125 -11.32 -0.81 -11.42
N ALA A 126 -10.44 -1.09 -10.46
CA ALA A 126 -9.41 -0.14 -10.03
C ALA A 126 -8.40 0.18 -11.15
N ILE A 127 -7.97 -0.84 -11.91
CA ILE A 127 -7.09 -0.68 -13.07
C ILE A 127 -7.80 0.15 -14.15
N ALA A 128 -9.04 -0.16 -14.50
CA ALA A 128 -9.81 0.58 -15.51
C ALA A 128 -10.00 2.06 -15.13
N ARG A 129 -10.28 2.34 -13.85
CA ARG A 129 -10.39 3.71 -13.32
C ARG A 129 -9.08 4.49 -13.43
N ASP A 130 -7.97 3.86 -13.09
CA ASP A 130 -6.65 4.50 -13.24
C ASP A 130 -6.29 4.70 -14.72
N GLU A 131 -6.64 3.75 -15.59
CA GLU A 131 -6.46 3.86 -17.04
C GLU A 131 -7.19 5.08 -17.60
N ALA A 132 -8.44 5.30 -17.21
CA ALA A 132 -9.21 6.48 -17.59
C ALA A 132 -8.59 7.80 -17.11
N ARG A 133 -7.82 7.81 -16.00
CA ARG A 133 -7.10 9.00 -15.52
C ARG A 133 -5.88 9.34 -16.37
N PHE A 134 -5.29 8.34 -17.05
CA PHE A 134 -4.08 8.50 -17.87
C PHE A 134 -4.34 8.51 -19.38
N ALA A 135 -5.58 8.26 -19.82
CA ALA A 135 -6.03 8.36 -21.21
C ALA A 135 -6.20 9.81 -21.64
#